data_AF-A0A402BH80-F1
#
_entry.id   AF-A0A402BH80-F1
#
_cell.length_a   1.000
_cell.length_b   1.000
_cell.length_c   1.000
_cell.angle_alpha   90.00
_cell.angle_beta   90.00
_cell.angle_gamma   90.00
#
_symmetry.space_group_name_H-M   'P 1'
#
loop_
_entity.id
_entity.type
_entity.pdbx_description
1 polymer ?
#
loop_
_entity_poly.entity_id
_entity_poly.type
_entity_poly.pdbx_seq_one_letter_code
_entity_poly.pdbx_strand_id
1 'polypeptide(L)'
;MSIHSCVISPHLKSSLSPHAQDVEKSQGKYGRLFPELPALSVDEQVLLLLGRSGSVMDASTAPSPDMQDTSTDNPRIPAGFTFLGQFIAHDITADRSLLLHHARLNELRNFRRPRLDLECLYGAGPSGDPFLYDLDDADKFLLGINDSGALNDVPRNRQGRALVADPRNDVHLFISQLHLALLKFHNQVVDALRLQQVPAASIFDEARRLVRWHYQWIIVHEFLPLTVGDDLMENILEIGPQFFTPEPDEDPFIPVEFADAAYRFGHSQIRSRYLLNSRGASGQVFPDCAGTCPVDQARTLEWSYFFKIPGAALPQASKRIDAKLAHPLIELPARVVGDTDIPEQKSLAYRDLERGEALGLPSGEAIARLMDVAPLTADQIGLSAMGWEGETPLWYYLLKEAEVYTGGEAMGPVGGRIIAEVLLGLLVCDPTSYWHAPDGWSPTLPAATPQDFTMADLLRFAGVA
;
A
#
# COMPACT_ATOMS: atom_id res chain seq x y z
N MET A 1 -12.91 -17.31 -22.95
CA MET A 1 -12.01 -17.74 -21.84
C MET A 1 -12.16 -16.72 -20.73
N SER A 2 -12.94 -17.06 -19.70
CA SER A 2 -13.22 -16.16 -18.58
C SER A 2 -12.06 -16.24 -17.60
N ILE A 3 -11.26 -15.17 -17.52
CA ILE A 3 -10.11 -15.09 -16.60
C ILE A 3 -10.64 -14.38 -15.36
N HIS A 4 -10.84 -15.16 -14.29
CA HIS A 4 -11.46 -14.72 -13.06
C HIS A 4 -10.62 -13.65 -12.35
N SER A 5 -11.22 -12.47 -12.21
CA SER A 5 -10.81 -11.39 -11.32
C SER A 5 -10.42 -11.91 -9.93
N CYS A 6 -9.46 -11.26 -9.28
CA CYS A 6 -9.21 -11.39 -7.83
C CYS A 6 -10.40 -10.94 -6.97
N VAL A 7 -11.50 -10.47 -7.57
CA VAL A 7 -12.81 -10.45 -6.92
C VAL A 7 -13.30 -11.90 -6.81
N ILE A 8 -13.21 -12.50 -5.62
CA ILE A 8 -13.89 -13.76 -5.30
C ILE A 8 -15.29 -13.69 -5.90
N SER A 9 -15.66 -14.65 -6.75
CA SER A 9 -16.99 -14.70 -7.34
C SER A 9 -18.05 -14.49 -6.25
N PRO A 10 -19.02 -13.58 -6.40
CA PRO A 10 -19.95 -13.20 -5.34
C PRO A 10 -20.65 -14.40 -4.66
N HIS A 11 -20.87 -15.48 -5.41
CA HIS A 11 -21.54 -16.71 -4.95
C HIS A 11 -20.65 -17.67 -4.14
N LEU A 12 -19.32 -17.52 -4.13
CA LEU A 12 -18.38 -18.37 -3.36
C LEU A 12 -17.91 -17.72 -2.05
N LYS A 13 -18.46 -16.56 -1.69
CA LYS A 13 -18.05 -15.81 -0.48
C LYS A 13 -18.57 -16.43 0.82
N SER A 14 -19.67 -17.18 0.77
CA SER A 14 -20.19 -17.92 1.92
C SER A 14 -19.46 -19.24 2.20
N SER A 15 -18.57 -19.69 1.31
CA SER A 15 -17.85 -20.97 1.42
C SER A 15 -16.43 -20.81 1.96
N LEU A 16 -16.11 -19.73 2.70
CA LEU A 16 -14.85 -19.63 3.42
C LEU A 16 -14.73 -20.84 4.37
N SER A 17 -13.60 -21.53 4.26
CA SER A 17 -13.25 -22.81 4.90
C SER A 17 -13.72 -22.94 6.35
N PRO A 18 -14.06 -24.15 6.84
CA PRO A 18 -14.26 -24.43 8.28
C PRO A 18 -13.10 -23.96 9.17
N HIS A 19 -11.87 -23.84 8.65
CA HIS A 19 -10.74 -23.23 9.38
C HIS A 19 -10.90 -21.71 9.64
N ALA A 20 -11.84 -21.02 8.99
CA ALA A 20 -12.16 -19.63 9.26
C ALA A 20 -13.10 -19.46 10.46
N GLN A 21 -13.77 -20.53 10.92
CA GLN A 21 -14.75 -20.47 12.00
C GLN A 21 -14.12 -20.64 13.39
N ASP A 22 -12.99 -21.35 13.52
CA ASP A 22 -12.27 -21.50 14.80
C ASP A 22 -11.34 -20.31 15.13
N VAL A 23 -11.24 -19.31 14.25
CA VAL A 23 -10.42 -18.09 14.36
C VAL A 23 -11.25 -16.89 14.84
N GLU A 24 -12.36 -17.10 15.55
CA GLU A 24 -13.16 -15.97 16.08
C GLU A 24 -12.45 -15.20 17.21
N LYS A 25 -11.40 -15.77 17.83
CA LYS A 25 -10.68 -15.13 18.94
C LYS A 25 -9.42 -14.34 18.55
N SER A 26 -9.01 -14.33 17.28
CA SER A 26 -7.75 -13.66 16.87
C SER A 26 -7.84 -12.78 15.62
N GLN A 27 -9.02 -12.27 15.27
CA GLN A 27 -9.21 -11.37 14.12
C GLN A 27 -8.85 -9.93 14.49
N GLY A 28 -8.08 -9.26 13.64
CA GLY A 28 -7.82 -7.83 13.75
C GLY A 28 -9.11 -7.02 13.57
N LYS A 29 -9.22 -5.89 14.28
CA LYS A 29 -10.42 -5.06 14.25
C LYS A 29 -10.19 -3.82 13.39
N TYR A 30 -11.27 -3.35 12.74
CA TYR A 30 -11.37 -1.96 12.32
C TYR A 30 -11.97 -1.14 13.47
N GLY A 31 -11.54 0.10 13.61
CA GLY A 31 -12.05 1.02 14.63
C GLY A 31 -12.08 2.45 14.11
N ARG A 32 -12.47 3.40 14.97
CA ARG A 32 -12.45 4.83 14.66
C ARG A 32 -11.31 5.49 15.42
N LEU A 33 -10.57 6.35 14.73
CA LEU A 33 -9.58 7.21 15.36
C LEU A 33 -10.23 8.35 16.14
N PHE A 34 -11.36 8.88 15.64
CA PHE A 34 -12.09 10.02 16.23
C PHE A 34 -13.55 9.65 16.49
N PRO A 35 -13.86 8.76 17.45
CA PRO A 35 -15.22 8.26 17.68
C PRO A 35 -16.23 9.33 18.11
N GLU A 36 -15.76 10.47 18.62
CA GLU A 36 -16.56 11.62 19.04
C GLU A 36 -17.01 12.53 17.88
N LEU A 37 -16.35 12.45 16.72
CA LEU A 37 -16.71 13.28 15.57
C LEU A 37 -17.94 12.70 14.83
N PRO A 38 -18.91 13.55 14.46
CA PRO A 38 -20.04 13.10 13.67
C PRO A 38 -19.61 12.73 12.24
N ALA A 39 -20.29 11.75 11.65
CA ALA A 39 -20.13 11.42 10.24
C ALA A 39 -20.54 12.60 9.35
N LEU A 40 -19.80 12.83 8.26
CA LEU A 40 -20.22 13.75 7.21
C LEU A 40 -21.30 13.09 6.35
N SER A 41 -22.43 13.76 6.17
CA SER A 41 -23.46 13.34 5.21
C SER A 41 -23.30 14.15 3.92
N VAL A 42 -23.11 13.45 2.80
CA VAL A 42 -22.96 14.04 1.46
C VAL A 42 -23.95 13.37 0.53
N ASP A 43 -24.60 14.15 -0.33
CA ASP A 43 -25.47 13.60 -1.38
C ASP A 43 -24.61 12.75 -2.34
N GLU A 44 -25.04 11.52 -2.60
CA GLU A 44 -24.40 10.60 -3.52
C GLU A 44 -24.15 11.23 -4.91
N GLN A 45 -25.05 12.12 -5.36
CA GLN A 45 -24.87 12.84 -6.63
C GLN A 45 -23.62 13.72 -6.64
N VAL A 46 -23.24 14.28 -5.48
CA VAL A 46 -22.00 15.08 -5.35
C VAL A 46 -20.78 14.17 -5.43
N LEU A 47 -20.81 13.02 -4.75
CA LEU A 47 -19.72 12.04 -4.81
C LEU A 47 -19.52 11.52 -6.24
N LEU A 48 -20.63 11.26 -6.94
CA LEU A 48 -20.63 10.88 -8.35
C LEU A 48 -20.01 11.96 -9.24
N LEU A 49 -20.43 13.22 -9.07
CA LEU A 49 -19.86 14.35 -9.83
C LEU A 49 -18.37 14.57 -9.57
N LEU A 50 -17.90 14.32 -8.34
CA LEU A 50 -16.49 14.40 -7.96
C LEU A 50 -15.65 13.28 -8.59
N GLY A 51 -16.16 12.05 -8.57
CA GLY A 51 -15.39 10.87 -8.94
C GLY A 51 -15.49 10.45 -10.41
N ARG A 52 -16.46 10.95 -11.19
CA ARG A 52 -16.70 10.48 -12.56
C ARG A 52 -15.58 10.81 -13.55
N SER A 53 -15.60 10.14 -14.69
CA SER A 53 -14.79 10.48 -15.87
C SER A 53 -15.00 11.95 -16.30
N GLY A 54 -13.90 12.66 -16.57
CA GLY A 54 -13.93 14.09 -16.90
C GLY A 54 -14.26 15.03 -15.73
N SER A 55 -14.26 14.53 -14.49
CA SER A 55 -14.46 15.35 -13.28
C SER A 55 -13.22 16.15 -12.88
N VAL A 56 -13.34 16.91 -11.79
CA VAL A 56 -12.19 17.58 -11.15
C VAL A 56 -11.14 16.59 -10.66
N MET A 57 -11.46 15.31 -10.46
CA MET A 57 -10.49 14.29 -10.04
C MET A 57 -9.86 13.52 -11.20
N ASP A 58 -10.31 13.73 -12.44
CA ASP A 58 -9.74 13.05 -13.61
C ASP A 58 -8.61 13.89 -14.24
N ALA A 59 -7.38 13.36 -14.21
CA ALA A 59 -6.22 14.04 -14.79
C ALA A 59 -6.31 14.23 -16.32
N SER A 60 -7.17 13.49 -17.04
CA SER A 60 -7.39 13.70 -18.47
C SER A 60 -8.00 15.07 -18.81
N THR A 61 -8.53 15.77 -17.80
CA THR A 61 -9.02 17.16 -17.93
C THR A 61 -7.89 18.19 -17.98
N ALA A 62 -6.64 17.80 -17.68
CA ALA A 62 -5.47 18.66 -17.79
C ALA A 62 -4.86 18.62 -19.21
N PRO A 63 -4.21 19.70 -19.69
CA PRO A 63 -3.64 19.73 -21.03
C PRO A 63 -2.44 18.77 -21.19
N SER A 64 -2.72 17.67 -21.91
CA SER A 64 -1.83 16.73 -22.62
C SER A 64 -1.16 15.57 -21.83
N PRO A 65 -1.29 14.33 -22.34
CA PRO A 65 -0.69 13.11 -21.80
C PRO A 65 0.71 12.84 -22.40
N ASP A 66 1.60 13.85 -22.42
CA ASP A 66 2.98 13.60 -22.85
C ASP A 66 3.75 12.88 -21.72
N MET A 67 4.42 11.78 -22.07
CA MET A 67 5.29 11.04 -21.14
C MET A 67 6.47 11.88 -20.63
N GLN A 68 6.81 12.96 -21.34
CA GLN A 68 7.85 13.90 -20.95
C GLN A 68 7.31 15.03 -20.05
N ASP A 69 6.00 15.15 -19.89
CA ASP A 69 5.42 16.14 -18.98
C ASP A 69 5.61 15.68 -17.53
N THR A 70 6.64 16.27 -16.92
CA THR A 70 7.04 16.07 -15.53
C THR A 70 6.51 17.19 -14.63
N SER A 71 5.66 18.10 -15.13
CA SER A 71 5.10 19.21 -14.33
C SER A 71 4.28 18.74 -13.13
N THR A 72 3.68 17.55 -13.24
CA THR A 72 2.88 16.89 -12.19
C THR A 72 3.66 15.84 -11.41
N ASP A 73 4.97 15.68 -11.67
CA ASP A 73 5.81 14.73 -10.97
C ASP A 73 6.21 15.27 -9.59
N ASN A 74 6.28 14.37 -8.62
CA ASN A 74 6.78 14.65 -7.28
C ASN A 74 8.32 14.53 -7.28
N PRO A 75 9.07 15.62 -7.07
CA PRO A 75 10.54 15.57 -7.11
C PRO A 75 11.15 14.80 -5.93
N ARG A 76 10.39 14.62 -4.84
CA ARG A 76 10.85 13.97 -3.61
C ARG A 76 10.73 12.45 -3.68
N ILE A 77 9.63 11.93 -4.22
CA ILE A 77 9.23 10.52 -4.07
C ILE A 77 9.47 9.72 -5.37
N PRO A 78 10.40 8.74 -5.39
CA PRO A 78 10.51 7.78 -6.48
C PRO A 78 9.23 6.93 -6.64
N ALA A 79 8.89 6.56 -7.88
CA ALA A 79 7.62 5.89 -8.16
C ALA A 79 7.49 4.48 -7.53
N GLY A 80 8.61 3.86 -7.13
CA GLY A 80 8.62 2.61 -6.39
C GLY A 80 7.90 2.69 -5.04
N PHE A 81 7.93 3.86 -4.39
CA PHE A 81 7.29 4.06 -3.08
C PHE A 81 5.76 4.02 -3.14
N THR A 82 5.16 4.29 -4.30
CA THR A 82 3.71 4.10 -4.49
C THR A 82 3.32 2.62 -4.34
N PHE A 83 4.15 1.72 -4.89
CA PHE A 83 3.91 0.27 -4.80
C PHE A 83 4.36 -0.31 -3.45
N LEU A 84 5.37 0.27 -2.81
CA LEU A 84 5.72 -0.07 -1.43
C LEU A 84 4.59 0.32 -0.47
N GLY A 85 3.99 1.51 -0.62
CA GLY A 85 2.82 1.93 0.16
C GLY A 85 1.66 0.95 0.04
N GLN A 86 1.39 0.48 -1.18
CA GLN A 86 0.39 -0.56 -1.42
C GLN A 86 0.76 -1.91 -0.77
N PHE A 87 2.04 -2.32 -0.82
CA PHE A 87 2.51 -3.52 -0.16
C PHE A 87 2.31 -3.44 1.37
N ILE A 88 2.65 -2.30 1.97
CA ILE A 88 2.42 -2.03 3.40
C ILE A 88 0.91 -2.12 3.72
N ALA A 89 0.03 -1.58 2.87
CA ALA A 89 -1.42 -1.73 3.05
C ALA A 89 -1.85 -3.20 3.05
N HIS A 90 -1.29 -4.03 2.17
CA HIS A 90 -1.57 -5.47 2.12
C HIS A 90 -1.01 -6.22 3.34
N ASP A 91 0.03 -5.69 3.98
CA ASP A 91 0.64 -6.27 5.16
C ASP A 91 -0.11 -5.95 6.47
N ILE A 92 -0.76 -4.79 6.57
CA ILE A 92 -1.48 -4.40 7.80
C ILE A 92 -2.99 -4.64 7.71
N THR A 93 -3.52 -4.82 6.49
CA THR A 93 -4.92 -5.12 6.25
C THR A 93 -5.07 -6.46 5.53
N ALA A 94 -6.18 -7.14 5.73
CA ALA A 94 -6.74 -8.12 4.82
C ALA A 94 -8.25 -7.94 4.83
N ASP A 95 -8.73 -6.81 4.31
CA ASP A 95 -10.16 -6.64 4.10
C ASP A 95 -10.62 -7.52 2.95
N ARG A 96 -11.43 -8.54 3.27
CA ARG A 96 -12.10 -9.40 2.29
C ARG A 96 -13.58 -9.04 2.14
N SER A 97 -14.04 -8.00 2.83
CA SER A 97 -15.41 -7.52 2.72
C SER A 97 -15.66 -6.95 1.32
N LEU A 98 -16.87 -7.17 0.81
CA LEU A 98 -17.29 -6.57 -0.44
C LEU A 98 -17.17 -5.03 -0.33
N LEU A 99 -16.75 -4.38 -1.41
CA LEU A 99 -17.11 -2.98 -1.67
C LEU A 99 -18.61 -2.98 -2.01
N LEU A 100 -19.45 -3.18 -0.99
CA LEU A 100 -20.89 -2.96 -1.11
C LEU A 100 -21.12 -1.46 -1.03
N HIS A 101 -22.11 -1.00 -1.78
CA HIS A 101 -22.69 0.34 -1.79
C HIS A 101 -23.11 0.85 -0.38
N HIS A 102 -23.03 0.01 0.66
CA HIS A 102 -23.44 0.26 2.04
C HIS A 102 -22.57 -0.54 3.03
N ALA A 103 -21.24 -0.44 2.95
CA ALA A 103 -20.37 -1.11 3.91
C ALA A 103 -20.51 -0.48 5.30
N ARG A 104 -20.83 -1.29 6.32
CA ARG A 104 -20.91 -0.83 7.71
C ARG A 104 -19.65 -1.21 8.47
N LEU A 105 -19.21 -0.35 9.39
CA LEU A 105 -18.02 -0.62 10.22
C LEU A 105 -18.09 -1.97 10.95
N ASN A 106 -19.26 -2.35 11.45
CA ASN A 106 -19.48 -3.63 12.15
C ASN A 106 -19.45 -4.86 11.23
N GLU A 107 -19.46 -4.67 9.90
CA GLU A 107 -19.31 -5.71 8.89
C GLU A 107 -17.88 -5.81 8.36
N LEU A 108 -17.02 -4.82 8.66
CA LEU A 108 -15.61 -4.88 8.32
C LEU A 108 -14.86 -5.81 9.29
N ARG A 109 -14.10 -6.73 8.72
CA ARG A 109 -13.21 -7.61 9.48
C ARG A 109 -11.83 -7.55 8.85
N ASN A 110 -10.84 -7.23 9.67
CA ASN A 110 -9.46 -7.38 9.23
C ASN A 110 -9.05 -8.84 9.51
N PHE A 111 -8.96 -9.65 8.45
CA PHE A 111 -8.55 -11.05 8.59
C PHE A 111 -7.07 -11.22 8.88
N ARG A 112 -6.32 -10.11 8.93
CA ARG A 112 -4.91 -10.05 9.31
C ARG A 112 -4.77 -9.44 10.69
N ARG A 113 -3.69 -9.79 11.39
CA ARG A 113 -3.27 -9.00 12.55
C ARG A 113 -2.76 -7.65 12.03
N PRO A 114 -3.17 -6.51 12.60
CA PRO A 114 -2.68 -5.21 12.18
C PRO A 114 -1.26 -5.01 12.71
N ARG A 115 -0.29 -5.61 12.03
CA ARG A 115 1.13 -5.60 12.36
C ARG A 115 1.94 -5.51 11.07
N LEU A 116 3.14 -4.95 11.20
CA LEU A 116 4.12 -4.88 10.11
C LEU A 116 5.03 -6.10 10.17
N ASP A 117 4.44 -7.30 10.07
CA ASP A 117 5.13 -8.57 10.35
C ASP A 117 5.31 -9.47 9.13
N LEU A 118 4.97 -8.97 7.94
CA LEU A 118 5.08 -9.67 6.67
C LEU A 118 4.25 -10.96 6.61
N GLU A 119 3.14 -11.04 7.33
CA GLU A 119 2.20 -12.18 7.19
C GLU A 119 1.72 -12.32 5.74
N CYS A 120 1.68 -11.21 4.96
CA CYS A 120 1.36 -11.24 3.53
C CYS A 120 2.42 -11.95 2.64
N LEU A 121 3.61 -12.22 3.20
CA LEU A 121 4.72 -12.96 2.60
C LEU A 121 4.81 -14.38 3.17
N TYR A 122 4.83 -14.50 4.50
CA TYR A 122 5.12 -15.75 5.21
C TYR A 122 3.92 -16.69 5.36
N GLY A 123 2.68 -16.19 5.24
CA GLY A 123 1.48 -16.98 5.55
C GLY A 123 1.57 -17.62 6.95
N ALA A 124 1.14 -18.87 7.05
CA ALA A 124 1.25 -19.69 8.26
C ALA A 124 2.62 -20.39 8.42
N GLY A 125 3.66 -19.97 7.68
CA GLY A 125 5.01 -20.55 7.73
C GLY A 125 5.15 -21.91 7.02
N PRO A 126 6.35 -22.51 7.00
CA PRO A 126 6.64 -23.74 6.25
C PRO A 126 5.79 -24.95 6.65
N SER A 127 5.28 -24.98 7.89
CA SER A 127 4.39 -26.05 8.36
C SER A 127 2.92 -25.82 8.02
N GLY A 128 2.46 -24.56 8.03
CA GLY A 128 1.05 -24.22 7.78
C GLY A 128 0.73 -24.06 6.30
N ASP A 129 1.61 -23.39 5.56
CA ASP A 129 1.48 -23.12 4.12
C ASP A 129 2.72 -23.62 3.35
N PRO A 130 3.02 -24.93 3.36
CA PRO A 130 4.24 -25.50 2.77
C PRO A 130 4.39 -25.22 1.28
N PHE A 131 3.29 -24.95 0.56
CA PHE A 131 3.31 -24.65 -0.88
C PHE A 131 3.99 -23.32 -1.23
N LEU A 132 4.26 -22.46 -0.24
CA LEU A 132 5.01 -21.22 -0.41
C LEU A 132 6.53 -21.42 -0.38
N TYR A 133 7.00 -22.54 0.15
CA TYR A 133 8.40 -22.80 0.46
C TYR A 133 9.02 -23.84 -0.47
N ASP A 134 10.33 -23.79 -0.64
CA ASP A 134 11.04 -24.75 -1.48
C ASP A 134 11.02 -26.14 -0.81
N LEU A 135 10.75 -27.18 -1.60
CA LEU A 135 10.61 -28.54 -1.09
C LEU A 135 11.94 -29.11 -0.61
N ASP A 136 13.04 -28.76 -1.29
CA ASP A 136 14.38 -29.23 -0.97
C ASP A 136 15.06 -28.35 0.09
N ASP A 137 14.53 -27.14 0.30
CA ASP A 137 15.01 -26.17 1.29
C ASP A 137 13.87 -25.36 1.92
N ALA A 138 13.24 -25.92 2.96
CA ALA A 138 12.08 -25.30 3.62
C ALA A 138 12.40 -24.00 4.39
N ASP A 139 13.68 -23.63 4.54
CA ASP A 139 14.06 -22.30 5.05
C ASP A 139 13.85 -21.23 3.97
N LYS A 140 13.72 -21.59 2.69
CA LYS A 140 13.59 -20.66 1.56
C LYS A 140 12.19 -20.68 0.97
N PHE A 141 11.79 -19.54 0.43
CA PHE A 141 10.61 -19.45 -0.43
C PHE A 141 10.84 -20.12 -1.78
N LEU A 142 9.79 -20.77 -2.28
CA LEU A 142 9.72 -21.24 -3.64
C LEU A 142 9.67 -20.05 -4.60
N LEU A 143 10.53 -20.05 -5.62
CA LEU A 143 10.54 -19.02 -6.67
C LEU A 143 9.92 -19.57 -7.95
N GLY A 144 9.15 -18.73 -8.65
CA GLY A 144 8.57 -19.08 -9.94
C GLY A 144 9.51 -18.76 -11.10
N ILE A 145 9.23 -19.35 -12.25
CA ILE A 145 9.90 -19.01 -13.50
C ILE A 145 8.97 -18.18 -14.39
N ASN A 146 9.56 -17.25 -15.14
CA ASN A 146 8.86 -16.55 -16.21
C ASN A 146 8.90 -17.38 -17.51
N ASP A 147 8.37 -16.81 -18.60
CA ASP A 147 8.32 -17.42 -19.93
C ASP A 147 9.70 -17.76 -20.55
N SER A 148 10.77 -17.13 -20.08
CA SER A 148 12.16 -17.42 -20.47
C SER A 148 12.83 -18.51 -19.61
N GLY A 149 12.15 -19.01 -18.57
CA GLY A 149 12.70 -19.97 -17.61
C GLY A 149 13.56 -19.31 -16.51
N ALA A 150 13.63 -17.98 -16.45
CA ALA A 150 14.35 -17.26 -15.40
C ALA A 150 13.50 -17.12 -14.13
N LEU A 151 14.13 -17.10 -12.95
CA LEU A 151 13.49 -16.93 -11.63
C LEU A 151 12.98 -15.50 -11.40
N ASN A 152 12.20 -14.97 -12.33
CA ASN A 152 11.70 -13.59 -12.38
C ASN A 152 10.17 -13.52 -12.34
N ASP A 153 9.51 -14.55 -11.80
CA ASP A 153 8.08 -14.56 -11.51
C ASP A 153 7.83 -15.23 -10.14
N VAL A 154 6.65 -15.03 -9.58
CA VAL A 154 6.17 -15.79 -8.43
C VAL A 154 5.75 -17.21 -8.86
N PRO A 155 5.74 -18.21 -7.97
CA PRO A 155 5.25 -19.54 -8.31
C PRO A 155 3.79 -19.48 -8.77
N ARG A 156 3.45 -20.20 -9.83
CA ARG A 156 2.09 -20.22 -10.41
C ARG A 156 1.60 -21.64 -10.58
N ASN A 157 0.31 -21.85 -10.39
CA ASN A 157 -0.32 -23.12 -10.71
C ASN A 157 -0.51 -23.29 -12.23
N ARG A 158 -0.98 -24.46 -12.67
CA ARG A 158 -1.23 -24.78 -14.10
C ARG A 158 -2.23 -23.86 -14.82
N GLN A 159 -2.93 -22.98 -14.10
CA GLN A 159 -3.86 -22.00 -14.66
C GLN A 159 -3.26 -20.58 -14.68
N GLY A 160 -2.00 -20.40 -14.31
CA GLY A 160 -1.32 -19.11 -14.26
C GLY A 160 -1.60 -18.27 -13.01
N ARG A 161 -2.34 -18.81 -12.04
CA ARG A 161 -2.64 -18.11 -10.78
C ARG A 161 -1.45 -18.23 -9.82
N ALA A 162 -1.03 -17.10 -9.26
CA ALA A 162 0.04 -17.03 -8.28
C ALA A 162 -0.28 -17.85 -7.03
N LEU A 163 0.76 -18.49 -6.50
CA LEU A 163 0.79 -19.22 -5.24
C LEU A 163 1.53 -18.34 -4.21
N VAL A 164 0.80 -17.36 -3.68
CA VAL A 164 1.30 -16.37 -2.71
C VAL A 164 0.34 -16.31 -1.52
N ALA A 165 0.84 -15.94 -0.34
CA ALA A 165 0.04 -15.88 0.89
C ALA A 165 -1.11 -14.85 0.79
N ASP A 166 -0.83 -13.67 0.23
CA ASP A 166 -1.86 -12.68 -0.10
C ASP A 166 -2.05 -12.55 -1.62
N PRO A 167 -3.20 -12.97 -2.18
CA PRO A 167 -3.43 -12.89 -3.62
C PRO A 167 -3.48 -11.45 -4.14
N ARG A 168 -3.69 -10.44 -3.28
CA ARG A 168 -3.61 -9.03 -3.68
C ARG A 168 -2.20 -8.64 -4.11
N ASN A 169 -1.17 -9.38 -3.68
CA ASN A 169 0.20 -9.20 -4.15
C ASN A 169 0.44 -9.73 -5.59
N ASP A 170 -0.60 -10.10 -6.34
CA ASP A 170 -0.50 -10.42 -7.78
C ASP A 170 -1.52 -9.67 -8.65
N VAL A 171 -2.15 -8.58 -8.15
CA VAL A 171 -3.20 -7.86 -8.92
C VAL A 171 -2.64 -7.01 -10.07
N HIS A 172 -1.37 -6.63 -10.02
CA HIS A 172 -0.61 -6.04 -11.12
C HIS A 172 0.88 -6.37 -11.04
N LEU A 173 1.58 -6.21 -12.17
CA LEU A 173 2.99 -6.54 -12.34
C LEU A 173 3.87 -5.90 -11.26
N PHE A 174 3.66 -4.63 -10.93
CA PHE A 174 4.49 -3.91 -9.95
C PHE A 174 4.45 -4.54 -8.55
N ILE A 175 3.27 -4.87 -8.04
CA ILE A 175 3.15 -5.48 -6.71
C ILE A 175 3.64 -6.94 -6.72
N SER A 176 3.41 -7.67 -7.81
CA SER A 176 3.89 -9.06 -8.00
C SER A 176 5.41 -9.14 -8.02
N GLN A 177 6.07 -8.23 -8.73
CA GLN A 177 7.53 -8.17 -8.79
C GLN A 177 8.12 -7.67 -7.47
N LEU A 178 7.47 -6.72 -6.76
CA LEU A 178 7.93 -6.27 -5.44
C LEU A 178 7.84 -7.40 -4.41
N HIS A 179 6.74 -8.18 -4.45
CA HIS A 179 6.58 -9.38 -3.65
C HIS A 179 7.71 -10.38 -3.95
N LEU A 180 8.00 -10.65 -5.23
CA LEU A 180 9.13 -11.49 -5.64
C LEU A 180 10.48 -10.98 -5.11
N ALA A 181 10.71 -9.66 -5.12
CA ALA A 181 11.94 -9.07 -4.59
C ALA A 181 12.10 -9.38 -3.09
N LEU A 182 11.01 -9.35 -2.31
CA LEU A 182 11.02 -9.72 -0.89
C LEU A 182 11.23 -11.22 -0.67
N LEU A 183 10.68 -12.09 -1.53
CA LEU A 183 10.98 -13.54 -1.50
C LEU A 183 12.48 -13.79 -1.73
N LYS A 184 13.05 -13.14 -2.76
CA LYS A 184 14.49 -13.21 -3.06
C LYS A 184 15.35 -12.66 -1.93
N PHE A 185 14.93 -11.54 -1.33
CA PHE A 185 15.59 -10.95 -0.18
C PHE A 185 15.68 -11.93 0.99
N HIS A 186 14.55 -12.56 1.37
CA HIS A 186 14.53 -13.58 2.40
C HIS A 186 15.48 -14.76 2.07
N ASN A 187 15.43 -15.29 0.85
CA ASN A 187 16.27 -16.40 0.44
C ASN A 187 17.78 -16.05 0.53
N GLN A 188 18.16 -14.81 0.23
CA GLN A 188 19.53 -14.33 0.39
C GLN A 188 19.91 -14.14 1.87
N VAL A 189 18.97 -13.72 2.72
CA VAL A 189 19.20 -13.61 4.17
C VAL A 189 19.45 -15.00 4.79
N VAL A 190 18.69 -16.01 4.36
CA VAL A 190 18.92 -17.42 4.72
C VAL A 190 20.35 -17.86 4.37
N ASP A 191 20.80 -17.57 3.15
CA ASP A 191 22.16 -17.89 2.72
C ASP A 191 23.22 -17.15 3.55
N ALA A 192 23.01 -15.87 3.85
CA ALA A 192 23.90 -15.08 4.69
C ALA A 192 24.00 -15.62 6.13
N LEU A 193 22.88 -16.04 6.74
CA LEU A 193 22.87 -16.61 8.09
C LEU A 193 23.59 -17.95 8.15
N ARG A 194 23.47 -18.78 7.10
CA ARG A 194 24.22 -20.03 6.97
C ARG A 194 25.73 -19.79 6.86
N LEU A 195 26.14 -18.77 6.11
CA LEU A 195 27.55 -18.36 6.04
C LEU A 195 28.07 -17.86 7.39
N GLN A 196 27.22 -17.25 8.21
CA GLN A 196 27.51 -16.86 9.59
C GLN A 196 27.45 -18.03 10.59
N GLN A 197 27.21 -19.26 10.12
CA GLN A 197 27.14 -20.46 10.94
C GLN A 197 26.05 -20.42 12.02
N VAL A 198 24.95 -19.69 11.76
CA VAL A 198 23.76 -19.75 12.62
C VAL A 198 23.23 -21.20 12.64
N PRO A 199 22.80 -21.73 13.80
CA PRO A 199 22.30 -23.10 13.90
C PRO A 199 21.16 -23.37 12.90
N ALA A 200 21.22 -24.49 12.19
CA ALA A 200 20.24 -24.86 11.17
C ALA A 200 18.78 -24.79 11.67
N ALA A 201 18.54 -25.20 12.92
CA ALA A 201 17.22 -25.18 13.54
C ALA A 201 16.64 -23.76 13.78
N SER A 202 17.45 -22.72 13.60
CA SER A 202 17.06 -21.31 13.83
C SER A 202 17.08 -20.47 12.56
N ILE A 203 17.55 -21.01 11.42
CA ILE A 203 17.78 -20.23 10.20
C ILE A 203 16.51 -19.52 9.73
N PHE A 204 15.40 -20.24 9.59
CA PHE A 204 14.14 -19.65 9.14
C PHE A 204 13.65 -18.52 10.05
N ASP A 205 13.59 -18.76 11.36
CA ASP A 205 13.07 -17.79 12.33
C ASP A 205 13.97 -16.54 12.41
N GLU A 206 15.29 -16.71 12.36
CA GLU A 206 16.25 -15.60 12.32
C GLU A 206 16.17 -14.83 11.00
N ALA A 207 16.00 -15.51 9.86
CA ALA A 207 15.81 -14.86 8.58
C ALA A 207 14.51 -14.05 8.55
N ARG A 208 13.41 -14.65 9.02
CA ARG A 208 12.12 -13.97 9.15
C ARG A 208 12.22 -12.74 10.04
N ARG A 209 12.88 -12.85 11.20
CA ARG A 209 13.10 -11.74 12.13
C ARG A 209 13.90 -10.61 11.48
N LEU A 210 15.04 -10.91 10.85
CA LEU A 210 15.88 -9.90 10.21
C LEU A 210 15.18 -9.23 9.03
N VAL A 211 14.51 -9.98 8.16
CA VAL A 211 13.77 -9.42 7.03
C VAL A 211 12.68 -8.47 7.52
N ARG A 212 11.91 -8.87 8.53
CA ARG A 212 10.89 -8.02 9.16
C ARG A 212 11.49 -6.74 9.73
N TRP A 213 12.59 -6.84 10.48
CA TRP A 213 13.19 -5.66 11.12
C TRP A 213 13.75 -4.67 10.09
N HIS A 214 14.38 -5.14 9.01
CA HIS A 214 14.83 -4.25 7.93
C HIS A 214 13.64 -3.64 7.15
N TYR A 215 12.56 -4.39 6.94
CA TYR A 215 11.32 -3.85 6.34
C TYR A 215 10.69 -2.77 7.22
N GLN A 216 10.57 -3.02 8.52
CA GLN A 216 10.07 -2.04 9.49
C GLN A 216 10.98 -0.80 9.56
N TRP A 217 12.31 -0.97 9.48
CA TRP A 217 13.26 0.13 9.40
C TRP A 217 13.02 1.00 8.17
N ILE A 218 12.90 0.39 6.99
CA ILE A 218 12.60 1.11 5.73
C ILE A 218 11.29 1.90 5.87
N ILE A 219 10.27 1.35 6.54
CA ILE A 219 9.02 2.06 6.77
C ILE A 219 9.25 3.35 7.58
N VAL A 220 9.97 3.24 8.70
CA VAL A 220 10.16 4.36 9.62
C VAL A 220 11.15 5.40 9.12
N HIS A 221 12.23 4.96 8.48
CA HIS A 221 13.38 5.82 8.16
C HIS A 221 13.44 6.24 6.69
N GLU A 222 12.63 5.64 5.80
CA GLU A 222 12.60 6.01 4.39
C GLU A 222 11.18 6.31 3.90
N PHE A 223 10.24 5.37 4.03
CA PHE A 223 8.87 5.53 3.52
C PHE A 223 8.09 6.66 4.23
N LEU A 224 8.10 6.69 5.56
CA LEU A 224 7.36 7.69 6.34
C LEU A 224 7.91 9.11 6.11
N PRO A 225 9.23 9.38 6.23
CA PRO A 225 9.78 10.71 5.95
C PRO A 225 9.48 11.18 4.53
N LEU A 226 9.60 10.29 3.53
CA LEU A 226 9.23 10.64 2.15
C LEU A 226 7.76 10.98 2.01
N THR A 227 6.87 10.22 2.66
CA THR A 227 5.42 10.32 2.55
C THR A 227 4.84 11.52 3.30
N VAL A 228 5.23 11.72 4.57
CA VAL A 228 4.58 12.70 5.47
C VAL A 228 5.42 13.96 5.70
N GLY A 229 6.67 13.98 5.24
CA GLY A 229 7.59 15.10 5.42
C GLY A 229 8.48 14.96 6.65
N ASP A 230 9.67 15.56 6.56
CA ASP A 230 10.71 15.45 7.59
C ASP A 230 10.28 16.18 8.88
N ASP A 231 9.76 17.41 8.78
CA ASP A 231 9.31 18.22 9.92
C ASP A 231 8.27 17.50 10.79
N LEU A 232 7.29 16.85 10.13
CA LEU A 232 6.30 16.07 10.86
C LEU A 232 6.98 14.87 11.52
N MET A 233 7.76 14.06 10.80
CA MET A 233 8.44 12.92 11.41
C MET A 233 9.31 13.30 12.61
N GLU A 234 10.08 14.38 12.52
CA GLU A 234 10.88 14.90 13.63
C GLU A 234 10.00 15.28 14.82
N ASN A 235 8.89 15.99 14.59
CA ASN A 235 7.92 16.34 15.63
C ASN A 235 7.36 15.10 16.35
N ILE A 236 7.04 14.05 15.59
CA ILE A 236 6.50 12.80 16.14
C ILE A 236 7.55 12.08 16.99
N LEU A 237 8.79 12.03 16.53
CA LEU A 237 9.87 11.37 17.25
C LEU A 237 10.27 12.12 18.52
N GLU A 238 10.13 13.46 18.54
CA GLU A 238 10.43 14.29 19.70
C GLU A 238 9.29 14.33 20.73
N ILE A 239 8.05 14.53 20.28
CA ILE A 239 6.89 14.75 21.16
C ILE A 239 6.12 13.45 21.43
N GLY A 240 6.12 12.52 20.48
CA GLY A 240 5.34 11.29 20.49
C GLY A 240 4.04 11.35 19.66
N PRO A 241 3.38 10.19 19.47
CA PRO A 241 2.01 10.13 18.93
C PRO A 241 1.00 10.82 19.87
N GLN A 242 -0.02 11.46 19.30
CA GLN A 242 -1.02 12.24 20.03
C GLN A 242 -2.45 11.69 19.90
N PHE A 243 -2.77 11.04 18.78
CA PHE A 243 -4.12 10.62 18.41
C PHE A 243 -4.28 9.08 18.34
N PHE A 244 -3.22 8.35 17.99
CA PHE A 244 -3.19 6.90 17.95
C PHE A 244 -2.07 6.36 18.84
N THR A 245 -2.44 6.09 20.09
CA THR A 245 -1.56 5.55 21.12
C THR A 245 -2.14 4.24 21.68
N PRO A 246 -2.17 3.15 20.88
CA PRO A 246 -2.62 1.86 21.39
C PRO A 246 -1.76 1.42 22.58
N GLU A 247 -2.41 0.83 23.59
CA GLU A 247 -1.73 0.36 24.79
C GLU A 247 -0.85 -0.88 24.49
N PRO A 248 0.32 -1.06 25.13
CA PRO A 248 1.27 -2.15 24.82
C PRO A 248 0.74 -3.59 24.93
N ASP A 249 -0.47 -3.80 25.47
CA ASP A 249 -1.12 -5.11 25.64
C ASP A 249 -2.52 -5.19 24.98
N GLU A 250 -2.95 -4.14 24.27
CA GLU A 250 -4.19 -4.17 23.48
C GLU A 250 -3.90 -4.70 22.07
N ASP A 251 -4.76 -5.57 21.54
CA ASP A 251 -4.69 -5.93 20.12
C ASP A 251 -4.96 -4.66 19.30
N PRO A 252 -3.97 -4.15 18.52
CA PRO A 252 -4.19 -2.93 17.78
C PRO A 252 -5.33 -3.10 16.78
N PHE A 253 -5.91 -1.98 16.36
CA PHE A 253 -6.93 -1.93 15.32
C PHE A 253 -6.44 -1.07 14.16
N ILE A 254 -7.06 -1.21 12.99
CA ILE A 254 -6.86 -0.29 11.87
C ILE A 254 -7.96 0.76 11.90
N PRO A 255 -7.64 2.06 12.08
CA PRO A 255 -8.65 3.10 11.99
C PRO A 255 -9.20 3.23 10.57
N VAL A 256 -10.52 3.43 10.41
CA VAL A 256 -11.12 3.65 9.10
C VAL A 256 -10.74 5.00 8.49
N GLU A 257 -10.43 6.00 9.30
CA GLU A 257 -9.87 7.28 8.86
C GLU A 257 -8.49 7.09 8.22
N PHE A 258 -7.74 6.08 8.67
CA PHE A 258 -6.49 5.66 8.03
C PHE A 258 -6.76 4.83 6.77
N ALA A 259 -7.48 3.71 6.86
CA ALA A 259 -7.61 2.75 5.76
C ALA A 259 -8.49 3.24 4.59
N ASP A 260 -9.54 3.98 4.89
CA ASP A 260 -10.56 4.40 3.91
C ASP A 260 -10.47 5.89 3.58
N ALA A 261 -9.48 6.62 4.12
CA ALA A 261 -9.14 7.97 3.67
C ALA A 261 -7.63 8.24 3.60
N ALA A 262 -6.94 8.42 4.73
CA ALA A 262 -5.57 8.95 4.72
C ALA A 262 -4.60 8.08 3.90
N TYR A 263 -4.61 6.76 4.09
CA TYR A 263 -3.72 5.82 3.41
C TYR A 263 -4.12 5.52 1.94
N ARG A 264 -5.19 6.15 1.42
CA ARG A 264 -5.55 6.12 -0.01
C ARG A 264 -4.86 7.21 -0.84
N PHE A 265 -3.98 8.02 -0.22
CA PHE A 265 -3.17 9.02 -0.93
C PHE A 265 -2.37 8.42 -2.10
N GLY A 266 -1.95 7.15 -1.98
CA GLY A 266 -1.17 6.45 -3.01
C GLY A 266 -1.87 6.36 -4.36
N HIS A 267 -3.21 6.47 -4.42
CA HIS A 267 -3.93 6.50 -5.70
C HIS A 267 -3.60 7.73 -6.55
N SER A 268 -3.36 8.89 -5.92
CA SER A 268 -2.95 10.12 -6.63
C SER A 268 -1.52 10.03 -7.17
N GLN A 269 -0.65 9.28 -6.50
CA GLN A 269 0.75 9.11 -6.90
C GLN A 269 0.98 8.26 -8.16
N ILE A 270 -0.06 7.55 -8.64
CA ILE A 270 0.03 6.66 -9.80
C ILE A 270 0.22 7.46 -11.08
N ARG A 271 1.18 7.03 -11.91
CA ARG A 271 1.42 7.61 -13.23
C ARG A 271 0.44 7.03 -14.25
N SER A 272 0.10 7.82 -15.26
CA SER A 272 -0.68 7.36 -16.42
C SER A 272 0.02 6.23 -17.20
N ARG A 273 1.36 6.17 -17.19
CA ARG A 273 2.18 5.13 -17.82
C ARG A 273 3.59 5.11 -17.21
N TYR A 274 4.18 3.92 -17.18
CA TYR A 274 5.51 3.65 -16.66
C TYR A 274 6.40 3.05 -17.74
N LEU A 275 7.68 3.43 -17.75
CA LEU A 275 8.75 2.67 -18.39
C LEU A 275 9.21 1.57 -17.41
N LEU A 276 9.25 0.33 -17.87
CA LEU A 276 9.44 -0.85 -17.00
C LEU A 276 10.91 -1.27 -16.91
N ASN A 277 11.67 -1.12 -17.99
CA ASN A 277 13.04 -1.58 -18.11
C ASN A 277 13.79 -0.94 -19.30
N SER A 278 15.10 -1.18 -19.34
CA SER A 278 16.03 -0.76 -20.40
C SER A 278 15.73 -1.32 -21.80
N ARG A 279 14.92 -2.39 -21.89
CA ARG A 279 14.46 -2.95 -23.18
C ARG A 279 13.35 -2.11 -23.83
N GLY A 280 12.86 -1.08 -23.15
CA GLY A 280 11.84 -0.16 -23.67
C GLY A 280 10.40 -0.61 -23.43
N ALA A 281 10.18 -1.67 -22.63
CA ALA A 281 8.82 -2.08 -22.28
C ALA A 281 8.15 -0.99 -21.43
N SER A 282 6.92 -0.61 -21.78
CA SER A 282 6.13 0.37 -21.03
C SER A 282 4.68 -0.04 -20.89
N GLY A 283 3.95 0.57 -19.96
CA GLY A 283 2.53 0.31 -19.78
C GLY A 283 1.88 1.12 -18.68
N GLN A 284 0.55 1.20 -18.75
CA GLN A 284 -0.30 1.67 -17.65
C GLN A 284 -0.43 0.59 -16.57
N VAL A 285 -0.74 0.95 -15.33
CA VAL A 285 -1.03 -0.04 -14.27
C VAL A 285 -2.18 -0.95 -14.71
N PHE A 286 -3.25 -0.35 -15.23
CA PHE A 286 -4.33 -1.02 -15.94
C PHE A 286 -4.56 -0.35 -17.29
N PRO A 287 -4.86 -1.11 -18.37
CA PRO A 287 -4.90 -2.56 -18.42
C PRO A 287 -3.52 -3.23 -18.65
N ASP A 288 -2.50 -2.50 -19.07
CA ASP A 288 -1.27 -3.11 -19.62
C ASP A 288 -0.47 -3.96 -18.63
N CYS A 289 -0.51 -3.61 -17.34
CA CYS A 289 0.27 -4.28 -16.30
C CYS A 289 -0.61 -5.03 -15.29
N ALA A 290 -1.87 -5.32 -15.61
CA ALA A 290 -2.70 -6.14 -14.74
C ALA A 290 -2.08 -7.53 -14.56
N GLY A 291 -2.19 -8.06 -13.34
CA GLY A 291 -1.55 -9.30 -12.94
C GLY A 291 -2.46 -10.50 -13.13
N THR A 292 -2.38 -11.47 -12.22
CA THR A 292 -3.07 -12.78 -12.30
C THR A 292 -2.69 -13.60 -13.54
N CYS A 293 -1.51 -13.33 -14.11
CA CYS A 293 -0.95 -14.01 -15.27
C CYS A 293 0.57 -14.10 -15.18
N PRO A 294 1.21 -15.08 -15.87
CA PRO A 294 2.67 -15.17 -15.96
C PRO A 294 3.32 -13.86 -16.40
N VAL A 295 4.47 -13.55 -15.80
CA VAL A 295 5.28 -12.39 -16.18
C VAL A 295 6.08 -12.72 -17.44
N ASP A 296 6.03 -11.85 -18.44
CA ASP A 296 6.86 -11.90 -19.64
C ASP A 296 8.25 -11.31 -19.33
N GLN A 297 9.33 -12.00 -19.68
CA GLN A 297 10.72 -11.54 -19.53
C GLN A 297 10.97 -10.16 -20.16
N ALA A 298 10.32 -9.86 -21.29
CA ALA A 298 10.38 -8.54 -21.92
C ALA A 298 9.81 -7.44 -21.01
N ARG A 299 8.89 -7.78 -20.10
CA ARG A 299 8.19 -6.86 -19.19
C ARG A 299 8.68 -6.91 -17.74
N THR A 300 9.55 -7.85 -17.36
CA THR A 300 10.21 -7.89 -16.04
C THR A 300 10.77 -6.50 -15.67
N LEU A 301 10.50 -6.06 -14.45
CA LEU A 301 10.89 -4.73 -14.00
C LEU A 301 12.40 -4.63 -13.77
N GLU A 302 12.97 -3.48 -14.09
CA GLU A 302 14.29 -3.07 -13.62
C GLU A 302 14.10 -2.02 -12.52
N TRP A 303 14.44 -2.37 -11.28
CA TRP A 303 14.11 -1.53 -10.13
C TRP A 303 14.81 -0.16 -10.10
N SER A 304 15.90 0.01 -10.85
CA SER A 304 16.56 1.31 -11.06
C SER A 304 15.65 2.35 -11.71
N TYR A 305 14.56 1.95 -12.36
CA TYR A 305 13.55 2.86 -12.91
C TYR A 305 12.54 3.35 -11.86
N PHE A 306 12.56 2.79 -10.65
CA PHE A 306 11.54 3.00 -9.60
C PHE A 306 12.15 3.43 -8.26
N PHE A 307 13.39 3.05 -7.96
CA PHE A 307 14.12 3.41 -6.75
C PHE A 307 15.46 4.05 -7.10
N LYS A 308 15.97 4.91 -6.21
CA LYS A 308 17.28 5.56 -6.38
C LYS A 308 18.39 4.54 -6.07
N ILE A 309 18.85 3.82 -7.09
CA ILE A 309 19.93 2.83 -6.95
C ILE A 309 21.29 3.51 -7.16
N PRO A 310 22.25 3.40 -6.22
CA PRO A 310 23.58 3.98 -6.38
C PRO A 310 24.28 3.51 -7.66
N GLY A 311 24.68 4.48 -8.50
CA GLY A 311 25.33 4.23 -9.79
C GLY A 311 24.40 4.09 -10.99
N ALA A 312 23.07 4.09 -10.79
CA ALA A 312 22.08 4.12 -11.85
C ALA A 312 21.62 5.55 -12.20
N ALA A 313 20.88 5.70 -13.30
CA ALA A 313 20.17 6.94 -13.62
C ALA A 313 19.07 7.23 -12.58
N LEU A 314 18.61 8.48 -12.54
CA LEU A 314 17.49 8.85 -11.67
C LEU A 314 16.22 8.04 -12.04
N PRO A 315 15.50 7.50 -11.05
CA PRO A 315 14.27 6.75 -11.31
C PRO A 315 13.15 7.68 -11.77
N GLN A 316 12.07 7.08 -12.29
CA GLN A 316 10.81 7.79 -12.46
C GLN A 316 10.29 8.26 -11.09
N ALA A 317 9.79 9.48 -11.05
CA ALA A 317 9.10 10.03 -9.89
C ALA A 317 7.69 9.46 -9.75
N SER A 318 7.09 9.50 -8.56
CA SER A 318 5.64 9.39 -8.43
C SER A 318 4.97 10.65 -8.99
N LYS A 319 3.64 10.64 -9.14
CA LYS A 319 2.88 11.90 -9.24
C LYS A 319 2.79 12.60 -7.88
N ARG A 320 2.54 13.91 -7.90
CA ARG A 320 2.25 14.70 -6.70
C ARG A 320 1.01 14.15 -6.01
N ILE A 321 0.92 14.36 -4.70
CA ILE A 321 -0.26 14.03 -3.90
C ILE A 321 -1.22 15.20 -4.00
N ASP A 322 -2.23 15.06 -4.85
CA ASP A 322 -3.24 16.07 -5.13
C ASP A 322 -4.59 15.42 -5.44
N ALA A 323 -5.61 16.23 -5.71
CA ALA A 323 -6.95 15.72 -5.99
C ALA A 323 -7.10 15.12 -7.40
N LYS A 324 -6.02 14.95 -8.19
CA LYS A 324 -6.04 14.38 -9.55
C LYS A 324 -5.55 12.94 -9.54
N LEU A 325 -6.31 12.07 -10.19
CA LEU A 325 -5.93 10.68 -10.43
C LEU A 325 -5.68 10.45 -11.92
N ALA A 326 -4.73 9.58 -12.22
CA ALA A 326 -4.49 9.13 -13.58
C ALA A 326 -5.77 8.50 -14.16
N HIS A 327 -6.13 8.87 -15.39
CA HIS A 327 -7.36 8.41 -16.05
C HIS A 327 -7.58 6.89 -16.02
N PRO A 328 -6.56 6.02 -16.12
CA PRO A 328 -6.74 4.57 -15.96
C PRO A 328 -7.30 4.11 -14.60
N LEU A 329 -7.27 4.95 -13.57
CA LEU A 329 -7.91 4.69 -12.27
C LEU A 329 -9.35 5.22 -12.22
N ILE A 330 -9.72 6.13 -13.11
CA ILE A 330 -11.10 6.64 -13.27
C ILE A 330 -11.92 5.70 -14.16
N GLU A 331 -11.28 5.08 -15.15
CA GLU A 331 -11.90 4.11 -16.06
C GLU A 331 -11.30 2.70 -15.86
N LEU A 332 -11.54 2.11 -14.69
CA LEU A 332 -11.04 0.76 -14.42
C LEU A 332 -11.73 -0.28 -15.32
N PRO A 333 -10.99 -1.28 -15.82
CA PRO A 333 -11.57 -2.32 -16.65
C PRO A 333 -12.45 -3.27 -15.81
N ALA A 334 -13.48 -3.86 -16.43
CA ALA A 334 -14.43 -4.77 -15.76
C ALA A 334 -13.76 -5.97 -15.07
N ARG A 335 -12.59 -6.42 -15.51
CA ARG A 335 -11.84 -7.48 -14.81
C ARG A 335 -11.33 -7.06 -13.43
N VAL A 336 -11.23 -5.77 -13.15
CA VAL A 336 -10.80 -5.22 -11.85
C VAL A 336 -12.01 -4.96 -10.96
N VAL A 337 -13.03 -4.27 -11.49
CA VAL A 337 -14.19 -3.81 -10.71
C VAL A 337 -15.42 -4.72 -10.77
N GLY A 338 -15.44 -5.69 -11.70
CA GLY A 338 -16.63 -6.50 -12.01
C GLY A 338 -17.57 -5.81 -13.00
N ASP A 339 -18.77 -6.38 -13.15
CA ASP A 339 -19.88 -5.73 -13.85
C ASP A 339 -20.40 -4.56 -13.00
N THR A 340 -20.70 -3.44 -13.65
CA THR A 340 -21.16 -2.20 -13.01
C THR A 340 -22.54 -1.82 -13.52
N ASP A 341 -23.41 -1.35 -12.64
CA ASP A 341 -24.76 -0.87 -12.98
C ASP A 341 -24.72 0.53 -13.60
N ILE A 342 -23.79 1.38 -13.15
CA ILE A 342 -23.54 2.73 -13.69
C ILE A 342 -22.05 2.91 -14.06
N PRO A 343 -21.72 3.78 -15.04
CA PRO A 343 -20.33 4.01 -15.44
C PRO A 343 -19.40 4.41 -14.30
N GLU A 344 -19.87 5.22 -13.36
CA GLU A 344 -19.08 5.80 -12.28
C GLU A 344 -18.59 4.77 -11.26
N GLN A 345 -19.25 3.61 -11.17
CA GLN A 345 -18.77 2.49 -10.35
C GLN A 345 -17.44 1.90 -10.85
N LYS A 346 -17.00 2.25 -12.07
CA LYS A 346 -15.64 1.95 -12.56
C LYS A 346 -14.58 2.88 -11.98
N SER A 347 -14.96 4.07 -11.53
CA SER A 347 -14.02 5.05 -11.02
C SER A 347 -13.55 4.71 -9.61
N LEU A 348 -12.24 4.54 -9.45
CA LEU A 348 -11.64 4.38 -8.13
C LEU A 348 -11.93 5.59 -7.24
N ALA A 349 -11.92 6.81 -7.79
CA ALA A 349 -12.22 8.01 -7.04
C ALA A 349 -13.66 8.00 -6.48
N TYR A 350 -14.64 7.63 -7.32
CA TYR A 350 -16.02 7.50 -6.86
C TYR A 350 -16.14 6.45 -5.76
N ARG A 351 -15.50 5.29 -5.93
CA ARG A 351 -15.53 4.19 -4.96
C ARG A 351 -14.88 4.56 -3.63
N ASP A 352 -13.80 5.33 -3.66
CA ASP A 352 -13.13 5.82 -2.45
C ASP A 352 -14.04 6.80 -1.67
N LEU A 353 -14.68 7.73 -2.38
CA LEU A 353 -15.63 8.69 -1.81
C LEU A 353 -16.87 8.00 -1.22
N GLU A 354 -17.49 7.11 -1.98
CA GLU A 354 -18.65 6.32 -1.56
C GLU A 354 -18.32 5.46 -0.34
N ARG A 355 -17.13 4.84 -0.32
CA ARG A 355 -16.69 4.03 0.82
C ARG A 355 -16.51 4.87 2.08
N GLY A 356 -15.98 6.08 1.95
CA GLY A 356 -15.84 7.01 3.07
C GLY A 356 -17.19 7.42 3.66
N GLU A 357 -18.18 7.70 2.80
CA GLU A 357 -19.56 8.00 3.22
C GLU A 357 -20.20 6.79 3.93
N ALA A 358 -20.11 5.59 3.34
CA ALA A 358 -20.72 4.39 3.89
C ALA A 358 -20.18 4.03 5.28
N LEU A 359 -18.89 4.29 5.51
CA LEU A 359 -18.23 4.09 6.81
C LEU A 359 -18.46 5.25 7.78
N GLY A 360 -19.17 6.30 7.36
CA GLY A 360 -19.46 7.47 8.16
C GLY A 360 -18.19 8.17 8.61
N LEU A 361 -17.25 8.41 7.70
CA LEU A 361 -16.07 9.22 8.00
C LEU A 361 -16.50 10.67 8.30
N PRO A 362 -15.86 11.35 9.28
CA PRO A 362 -16.08 12.77 9.50
C PRO A 362 -15.52 13.60 8.34
N SER A 363 -15.84 14.89 8.30
CA SER A 363 -15.23 15.80 7.34
C SER A 363 -13.76 16.06 7.64
N GLY A 364 -13.01 16.46 6.62
CA GLY A 364 -11.62 16.87 6.82
C GLY A 364 -11.50 18.11 7.70
N GLU A 365 -12.41 19.07 7.57
CA GLU A 365 -12.46 20.27 8.39
C GLU A 365 -12.73 19.95 9.87
N ALA A 366 -13.58 18.96 10.16
CA ALA A 366 -13.84 18.53 11.54
C ALA A 366 -12.59 17.94 12.20
N ILE A 367 -11.87 17.06 11.50
CA ILE A 367 -10.62 16.50 12.01
C ILE A 367 -9.55 17.60 12.13
N ALA A 368 -9.42 18.49 11.14
CA ALA A 368 -8.46 19.58 11.19
C ALA A 368 -8.65 20.43 12.45
N ARG A 369 -9.90 20.84 12.75
CA ARG A 369 -10.21 21.58 13.98
C ARG A 369 -9.91 20.78 15.24
N LEU A 370 -10.18 19.48 15.25
CA LEU A 370 -9.85 18.62 16.39
C LEU A 370 -8.33 18.53 16.64
N MET A 371 -7.54 18.53 15.57
CA MET A 371 -6.08 18.51 15.62
C MET A 371 -5.43 19.89 15.80
N ASP A 372 -6.22 20.95 16.05
CA ASP A 372 -5.76 22.35 16.08
C ASP A 372 -5.02 22.79 14.79
N VAL A 373 -5.39 22.20 13.65
CA VAL A 373 -4.93 22.59 12.31
C VAL A 373 -5.97 23.52 11.69
N ALA A 374 -5.51 24.62 11.09
CA ALA A 374 -6.39 25.54 10.38
C ALA A 374 -7.06 24.83 9.19
N PRO A 375 -8.41 24.73 9.14
CA PRO A 375 -9.09 24.08 8.04
C PRO A 375 -8.86 24.81 6.71
N LEU A 376 -8.81 24.04 5.62
CA LEU A 376 -8.75 24.62 4.28
C LEU A 376 -9.99 25.49 4.01
N THR A 377 -9.75 26.59 3.30
CA THR A 377 -10.83 27.48 2.84
C THR A 377 -11.59 26.86 1.67
N ALA A 378 -12.82 27.31 1.44
CA ALA A 378 -13.64 26.86 0.30
C ALA A 378 -12.93 27.04 -1.05
N ASP A 379 -12.16 28.12 -1.22
CA ASP A 379 -11.36 28.38 -2.43
C ASP A 379 -10.22 27.38 -2.60
N GLN A 380 -9.53 27.03 -1.49
CA GLN A 380 -8.48 26.01 -1.50
C GLN A 380 -9.03 24.62 -1.81
N ILE A 381 -10.22 24.31 -1.30
CA ILE A 381 -10.94 23.06 -1.59
C ILE A 381 -11.39 23.01 -3.05
N GLY A 382 -11.92 24.12 -3.58
CA GLY A 382 -12.29 24.27 -4.99
C GLY A 382 -13.65 23.67 -5.37
N LEU A 383 -14.42 23.15 -4.41
CA LEU A 383 -15.72 22.52 -4.67
C LEU A 383 -16.88 23.51 -4.83
N SER A 384 -16.69 24.79 -4.46
CA SER A 384 -17.69 25.83 -4.70
C SER A 384 -17.96 26.06 -6.20
N ALA A 385 -16.97 25.79 -7.07
CA ALA A 385 -17.13 25.89 -8.53
C ALA A 385 -18.14 24.88 -9.10
N MET A 386 -18.42 23.79 -8.37
CA MET A 386 -19.45 22.80 -8.70
C MET A 386 -20.72 22.95 -7.87
N GLY A 387 -20.87 24.05 -7.13
CA GLY A 387 -22.06 24.34 -6.32
C GLY A 387 -22.11 23.60 -4.99
N TRP A 388 -21.00 23.04 -4.51
CA TRP A 388 -20.92 22.45 -3.16
C TRP A 388 -20.48 23.51 -2.14
N GLU A 389 -21.27 23.65 -1.08
CA GLU A 389 -21.03 24.61 0.02
C GLU A 389 -20.86 23.91 1.39
N GLY A 390 -20.94 22.58 1.42
CA GLY A 390 -20.76 21.78 2.63
C GLY A 390 -19.30 21.54 2.98
N GLU A 391 -19.08 20.88 4.12
CA GLU A 391 -17.76 20.36 4.47
C GLU A 391 -17.34 19.20 3.55
N THR A 392 -16.07 18.84 3.60
CA THR A 392 -15.43 18.06 2.54
C THR A 392 -15.25 16.60 2.95
N PRO A 393 -15.57 15.61 2.06
CA PRO A 393 -15.22 14.21 2.27
C PRO A 393 -13.75 14.04 2.63
N LEU A 394 -13.45 13.30 3.71
CA LEU A 394 -12.12 13.23 4.31
C LEU A 394 -11.02 12.93 3.28
N TRP A 395 -11.18 11.89 2.46
CA TRP A 395 -10.17 11.52 1.47
C TRP A 395 -9.84 12.67 0.49
N TYR A 396 -10.86 13.34 -0.04
CA TYR A 396 -10.68 14.48 -0.94
C TYR A 396 -9.99 15.65 -0.22
N TYR A 397 -10.43 15.94 1.02
CA TYR A 397 -9.83 17.00 1.83
C TYR A 397 -8.33 16.76 2.03
N LEU A 398 -7.91 15.54 2.38
CA LEU A 398 -6.51 15.21 2.64
C LEU A 398 -5.63 15.33 1.37
N LEU A 399 -6.18 15.06 0.19
CA LEU A 399 -5.49 15.30 -1.08
C LEU A 399 -5.31 16.79 -1.36
N LYS A 400 -6.36 17.61 -1.13
CA LYS A 400 -6.26 19.07 -1.24
C LYS A 400 -5.35 19.66 -0.16
N GLU A 401 -5.29 19.05 1.01
CA GLU A 401 -4.41 19.46 2.10
C GLU A 401 -2.94 19.28 1.70
N ALA A 402 -2.58 18.13 1.13
CA ALA A 402 -1.25 17.91 0.58
C ALA A 402 -0.91 18.94 -0.52
N GLU A 403 -1.82 19.19 -1.46
CA GLU A 403 -1.63 20.17 -2.53
C GLU A 403 -1.37 21.58 -1.99
N VAL A 404 -2.14 22.02 -0.97
CA VAL A 404 -2.06 23.38 -0.42
C VAL A 404 -0.85 23.58 0.49
N TYR A 405 -0.58 22.63 1.39
CA TYR A 405 0.46 22.80 2.41
C TYR A 405 1.86 22.46 1.89
N THR A 406 1.99 21.50 0.97
CA THR A 406 3.30 20.98 0.53
C THR A 406 3.50 21.06 -0.98
N GLY A 407 2.52 21.59 -1.73
CA GLY A 407 2.51 21.46 -3.19
C GLY A 407 2.34 20.01 -3.66
N GLY A 408 1.84 19.11 -2.80
CA GLY A 408 1.71 17.67 -3.07
C GLY A 408 3.04 16.89 -3.06
N GLU A 409 4.11 17.45 -2.49
CA GLU A 409 5.40 16.74 -2.36
C GLU A 409 5.41 15.75 -1.20
N ALA A 410 4.56 16.00 -0.19
CA ALA A 410 4.28 15.14 0.96
C ALA A 410 2.82 15.31 1.41
N MET A 411 2.34 14.49 2.33
CA MET A 411 1.04 14.66 2.95
C MET A 411 0.95 15.96 3.76
N GLY A 412 -0.25 16.50 3.88
CA GLY A 412 -0.54 17.64 4.76
C GLY A 412 -0.53 17.26 6.25
N PRO A 413 -0.68 18.24 7.15
CA PRO A 413 -0.59 18.04 8.60
C PRO A 413 -1.59 17.01 9.15
N VAL A 414 -2.86 17.03 8.74
CA VAL A 414 -3.86 16.06 9.23
C VAL A 414 -3.57 14.68 8.64
N GLY A 415 -3.46 14.58 7.32
CA GLY A 415 -3.31 13.30 6.64
C GLY A 415 -1.99 12.61 7.00
N GLY A 416 -0.91 13.38 7.06
CA GLY A 416 0.41 12.90 7.45
C GLY A 416 0.44 12.40 8.89
N ARG A 417 -0.21 13.11 9.83
CA ARG A 417 -0.26 12.69 11.24
C ARG A 417 -1.01 11.37 11.40
N ILE A 418 -2.17 11.22 10.76
CA ILE A 418 -2.93 9.95 10.75
C ILE A 418 -2.06 8.80 10.23
N ILE A 419 -1.39 9.00 9.09
CA ILE A 419 -0.56 7.96 8.46
C ILE A 419 0.60 7.55 9.37
N ALA A 420 1.36 8.53 9.85
CA ALA A 420 2.56 8.28 10.64
C ALA A 420 2.23 7.68 12.00
N GLU A 421 1.22 8.20 12.70
CA GLU A 421 0.83 7.67 14.00
C GLU A 421 0.33 6.24 13.93
N VAL A 422 -0.49 5.90 12.93
CA VAL A 422 -0.98 4.54 12.81
C VAL A 422 0.17 3.59 12.55
N LEU A 423 1.03 3.85 11.55
CA LEU A 423 2.14 2.94 11.25
C LEU A 423 3.14 2.81 12.40
N LEU A 424 3.47 3.92 13.09
CA LEU A 424 4.35 3.88 14.26
C LEU A 424 3.67 3.20 15.45
N GLY A 425 2.38 3.42 15.67
CA GLY A 425 1.61 2.75 16.73
C GLY A 425 1.55 1.24 16.53
N LEU A 426 1.34 0.76 15.29
CA LEU A 426 1.39 -0.67 14.96
C LEU A 426 2.78 -1.26 15.22
N LEU A 427 3.85 -0.51 14.95
CA LEU A 427 5.22 -0.92 15.24
C LEU A 427 5.47 -1.02 16.75
N VAL A 428 5.08 0.01 17.51
CA VAL A 428 5.28 0.10 18.95
C VAL A 428 4.43 -0.92 19.72
N CYS A 429 3.25 -1.29 19.22
CA CYS A 429 2.43 -2.32 19.87
C CYS A 429 2.80 -3.76 19.51
N ASP A 430 3.67 -3.97 18.52
CA ASP A 430 4.17 -5.31 18.22
C ASP A 430 5.41 -5.62 19.06
N PRO A 431 5.33 -6.47 20.11
CA PRO A 431 6.49 -6.82 20.93
C PRO A 431 7.60 -7.56 20.16
N THR A 432 7.33 -7.95 18.90
CA THR A 432 8.31 -8.61 18.04
C THR A 432 8.98 -7.65 17.04
N SER A 433 8.59 -6.37 17.03
CA SER A 433 9.18 -5.34 16.17
C SER A 433 10.59 -4.98 16.58
N TYR A 434 11.35 -4.36 15.68
CA TYR A 434 12.71 -3.91 15.99
C TYR A 434 12.74 -2.86 17.11
N TRP A 435 11.63 -2.15 17.34
CA TRP A 435 11.50 -1.15 18.40
C TRP A 435 11.73 -1.74 19.79
N HIS A 436 11.29 -2.99 20.01
CA HIS A 436 11.46 -3.71 21.27
C HIS A 436 12.71 -4.59 21.30
N ALA A 437 13.59 -4.47 20.29
CA ALA A 437 14.82 -5.22 20.28
C ALA A 437 15.74 -4.77 21.44
N PRO A 438 16.42 -5.72 22.12
CA PRO A 438 17.37 -5.36 23.17
C PRO A 438 18.49 -4.48 22.60
N ASP A 439 18.96 -3.53 23.41
CA ASP A 439 20.08 -2.62 23.12
C ASP A 439 19.89 -1.64 21.95
N GLY A 440 18.66 -1.41 21.48
CA GLY A 440 18.37 -0.43 20.43
C GLY A 440 18.90 -0.88 19.06
N TRP A 441 18.23 -1.85 18.46
CA TRP A 441 18.68 -2.46 17.21
C TRP A 441 18.78 -1.45 16.05
N SER A 442 19.85 -1.58 15.27
CA SER A 442 20.06 -0.92 13.98
C SER A 442 20.29 -1.96 12.88
N PRO A 443 20.04 -1.65 11.60
CA PRO A 443 20.28 -2.55 10.48
C PRO A 443 21.67 -3.19 10.49
N THR A 444 21.68 -4.49 10.22
CA THR A 444 22.89 -5.34 10.30
C THR A 444 23.30 -5.92 8.95
N LEU A 445 22.41 -5.88 7.95
CA LEU A 445 22.75 -6.33 6.61
C LEU A 445 23.61 -5.28 5.90
N PRO A 446 24.42 -5.69 4.90
CA PRO A 446 25.21 -4.76 4.09
C PRO A 446 24.33 -3.67 3.48
N ALA A 447 24.75 -2.42 3.67
CA ALA A 447 24.09 -1.23 3.14
C ALA A 447 25.14 -0.23 2.63
N ALA A 448 24.71 0.71 1.77
CA ALA A 448 25.57 1.78 1.28
C ALA A 448 26.09 2.67 2.42
N THR A 449 25.25 2.94 3.42
CA THR A 449 25.61 3.63 4.66
C THR A 449 25.47 2.65 5.83
N PRO A 450 26.53 2.37 6.61
CA PRO A 450 26.41 1.46 7.75
C PRO A 450 25.30 1.89 8.72
N GLN A 451 24.49 0.93 9.18
CA GLN A 451 23.36 1.14 10.11
C GLN A 451 22.20 1.98 9.56
N ASP A 452 22.18 2.26 8.26
CA ASP A 452 21.05 2.86 7.57
C ASP A 452 20.70 2.01 6.34
N PHE A 453 19.49 1.47 6.31
CA PHE A 453 19.10 0.47 5.32
C PHE A 453 17.88 0.93 4.54
N THR A 454 18.06 1.07 3.23
CA THR A 454 17.06 1.59 2.30
C THR A 454 16.47 0.50 1.41
N MET A 455 15.42 0.83 0.67
CA MET A 455 14.91 -0.02 -0.41
C MET A 455 15.99 -0.33 -1.45
N ALA A 456 16.93 0.58 -1.71
CA ALA A 456 18.03 0.31 -2.62
C ALA A 456 18.94 -0.81 -2.10
N ASP A 457 19.21 -0.83 -0.79
CA ASP A 457 20.02 -1.87 -0.16
C ASP A 457 19.30 -3.22 -0.17
N LEU A 458 17.99 -3.23 0.13
CA LEU A 458 17.14 -4.43 0.04
C LEU A 458 17.21 -5.05 -1.36
N LEU A 459 17.01 -4.24 -2.39
CA LEU A 459 16.93 -4.72 -3.78
C LEU A 459 18.30 -5.21 -4.29
N ARG A 460 19.39 -4.56 -3.89
CA ARG A 460 20.75 -5.02 -4.17
C ARG A 460 21.07 -6.31 -3.45
N PHE A 461 20.72 -6.42 -2.16
CA PHE A 461 20.93 -7.64 -1.37
C PHE A 461 20.12 -8.82 -1.93
N ALA A 462 18.89 -8.56 -2.40
CA ALA A 462 18.05 -9.54 -3.08
C ALA A 462 18.54 -9.94 -4.49
N GLY A 463 19.56 -9.26 -5.03
CA GLY A 463 20.10 -9.53 -6.37
C GLY A 463 19.15 -9.11 -7.50
N VAL A 464 18.35 -8.06 -7.30
CA VAL A 464 17.40 -7.54 -8.30
C VAL A 464 17.67 -6.08 -8.70
N ALA A 465 18.75 -5.46 -8.19
CA ALA A 465 19.19 -4.10 -8.54
C ALA A 465 20.72 -3.97 -8.59
#